data_AF-A0A7Y9FCY0-F1
#
_entry.id   AF-A0A7Y9FCY0-F1
#
_cell.length_a   1.000
_cell.length_b   1.000
_cell.length_c   1.000
_cell.angle_alpha   90.00
_cell.angle_beta   90.00
_cell.angle_gamma   90.00
#
_symmetry.space_group_name_H-M   'P 1'
#
loop_
_entity.id
_entity.type
_entity.pdbx_description
1 polymer ?
#
loop_
_entity_poly.entity_id
_entity_poly.type
_entity_poly.pdbx_seq_one_letter_code
_entity_poly.pdbx_strand_id
1 'polypeptide(L)'
;MSRRPALLAVATCVAVLVAPSVAAAAPPPLACGATLTVDTALRRDLTCVGDGLVLGPDVTLDLRGHTLRGSGAGVGLLVSSAGEAEIRNGTLTGWGTAVDTLGVEDADVGPLTVDRVRLRGNATGVDASGEDGTGRFRKPTTITRSSVVGHTAIGVDGGWFAEITVDRTTVADNAVGLWSEGDATITRSRFDRNARAVIGTEASVGVDRSSFRDNPQAVVTYGTGSTVVHGSRFVGSDVAVHGGGAVVDVSASTFTANGRAVVLGTWGGTVAGNVLRSNGEAIALDGEWLDGATVQDNVLRRNGEGIVLEPVDAATGVGGNDVRGSTGRGIHVPGATDLGGNTARGNGSSPQCVGVVCAPS
;
A
#
# COMPACT_ATOMS: atom_id res chain seq x y z
N MET A 1 22.90 89.42 50.56
CA MET A 1 21.55 88.85 50.33
C MET A 1 21.51 88.35 48.90
N SER A 2 21.21 87.08 48.70
CA SER A 2 21.46 86.29 47.48
C SER A 2 20.16 85.69 46.93
N ARG A 3 20.14 85.46 45.60
CA ARG A 3 19.22 84.61 44.78
C ARG A 3 17.93 85.29 44.29
N ARG A 4 17.42 85.09 43.07
CA ARG A 4 17.76 84.39 41.80
C ARG A 4 16.66 84.81 40.78
N PRO A 5 16.90 84.92 39.46
CA PRO A 5 15.85 85.19 38.48
C PRO A 5 15.14 83.88 38.06
N ALA A 6 13.82 83.95 37.84
CA ALA A 6 12.97 82.82 37.45
C ALA A 6 12.96 82.63 35.93
N LEU A 7 13.20 81.40 35.47
CA LEU A 7 13.06 80.95 34.08
C LEU A 7 11.62 80.45 33.84
N LEU A 8 10.91 81.04 32.88
CA LEU A 8 9.67 80.49 32.32
C LEU A 8 10.00 79.40 31.30
N ALA A 9 9.51 78.18 31.51
CA ALA A 9 9.55 77.09 30.54
C ALA A 9 8.18 76.97 29.85
N VAL A 10 8.16 77.12 28.53
CA VAL A 10 6.99 76.90 27.67
C VAL A 10 6.96 75.42 27.29
N ALA A 11 5.93 74.69 27.72
CA ALA A 11 5.73 73.27 27.39
C ALA A 11 4.85 73.14 26.13
N THR A 12 5.46 72.76 25.02
CA THR A 12 4.78 72.50 23.74
C THR A 12 4.16 71.08 23.77
N CYS A 13 2.84 70.98 23.82
CA CYS A 13 2.12 69.71 23.72
C CYS A 13 2.10 69.21 22.27
N VAL A 14 2.83 68.12 21.99
CA VAL A 14 2.74 67.38 20.72
C VAL A 14 1.58 66.40 20.83
N ALA A 15 0.47 66.68 20.13
CA ALA A 15 -0.66 65.76 20.02
C ALA A 15 -0.32 64.65 19.02
N VAL A 16 -0.04 63.45 19.54
CA VAL A 16 0.15 62.24 18.73
C VAL A 16 -1.24 61.76 18.26
N LEU A 17 -1.50 61.89 16.96
CA LEU A 17 -2.68 61.30 16.30
C LEU A 17 -2.52 59.78 16.27
N VAL A 18 -3.23 59.09 17.17
CA VAL A 18 -3.36 57.63 17.15
C VAL A 18 -4.36 57.27 16.06
N ALA A 19 -3.87 56.80 14.91
CA ALA A 19 -4.73 56.24 13.87
C ALA A 19 -5.39 54.95 14.40
N PRO A 20 -6.72 54.78 14.27
CA PRO A 20 -7.39 53.55 14.70
C PRO A 20 -6.86 52.38 13.85
N SER A 21 -6.38 51.34 14.52
CA SER A 21 -6.06 50.07 13.87
C SER A 21 -7.38 49.46 13.39
N VAL A 22 -7.53 49.35 12.06
CA VAL A 22 -8.67 48.65 11.48
C VAL A 22 -8.45 47.16 11.79
N ALA A 23 -9.21 46.64 12.76
CA ALA A 23 -9.19 45.21 13.06
C ALA A 23 -9.62 44.45 11.79
N ALA A 24 -8.67 43.75 11.17
CA ALA A 24 -8.96 42.91 10.03
C ALA A 24 -10.01 41.86 10.45
N ALA A 25 -11.12 41.80 9.73
CA ALA A 25 -12.13 40.79 9.95
C ALA A 25 -11.48 39.41 9.82
N ALA A 26 -11.75 38.52 10.79
CA ALA A 26 -11.26 37.16 10.71
C ALA A 26 -11.76 36.50 9.41
N PRO A 27 -10.94 35.70 8.73
CA PRO A 27 -11.37 35.02 7.52
C PRO A 27 -12.65 34.22 7.78
N PRO A 28 -13.58 34.15 6.80
CA PRO A 28 -14.81 33.40 6.96
C PRO A 28 -14.51 31.95 7.35
N PRO A 29 -15.36 31.32 8.17
CA PRO A 29 -15.14 29.94 8.55
C PRO A 29 -15.17 29.04 7.33
N LEU A 30 -14.26 28.07 7.27
CA LEU A 30 -14.23 27.09 6.19
C LEU A 30 -15.57 26.32 6.13
N ALA A 31 -16.06 26.13 4.91
CA ALA A 31 -17.31 25.46 4.60
C ALA A 31 -17.10 24.36 3.54
N CYS A 32 -18.03 23.42 3.46
CA CYS A 32 -18.05 22.42 2.38
C CYS A 32 -18.19 23.12 1.02
N GLY A 33 -17.61 22.52 -0.02
CA GLY A 33 -17.44 23.08 -1.35
C GLY A 33 -16.33 24.14 -1.48
N ALA A 34 -15.63 24.50 -0.41
CA ALA A 34 -14.60 25.52 -0.49
C ALA A 34 -13.34 25.01 -1.21
N THR A 35 -12.80 25.86 -2.10
CA THR A 35 -11.48 25.67 -2.70
C THR A 35 -10.41 26.34 -1.86
N LEU A 36 -9.40 25.56 -1.48
CA LEU A 36 -8.23 26.00 -0.75
C LEU A 36 -7.12 26.33 -1.74
N THR A 37 -6.62 27.56 -1.71
CA THR A 37 -5.50 28.02 -2.56
C THR A 37 -4.25 28.35 -1.75
N VAL A 38 -4.30 28.12 -0.44
CA VAL A 38 -3.19 28.31 0.50
C VAL A 38 -3.29 27.23 1.58
N ASP A 39 -2.15 26.95 2.21
CA ASP A 39 -2.09 26.06 3.37
C ASP A 39 -3.15 26.41 4.40
N THR A 40 -3.92 25.40 4.78
CA THR A 40 -5.10 25.58 5.61
C THR A 40 -5.12 24.54 6.71
N ALA A 41 -5.60 24.95 7.88
CA ALA A 41 -5.84 24.04 8.98
C ALA A 41 -7.29 24.08 9.43
N LEU A 42 -7.90 22.91 9.61
CA LEU A 42 -9.22 22.81 10.21
C LEU A 42 -9.18 23.29 11.66
N ARG A 43 -10.25 23.99 12.05
CA ARG A 43 -10.47 24.48 13.42
C ARG A 43 -11.64 23.80 14.13
N ARG A 44 -12.39 23.00 13.39
CA ARG A 44 -13.57 22.25 13.83
C ARG A 44 -13.84 21.13 12.84
N ASP A 45 -14.64 20.16 13.27
CA ASP A 45 -15.18 19.15 12.39
C ASP A 45 -16.10 19.79 11.34
N LEU A 46 -16.13 19.19 10.15
CA LEU A 46 -17.01 19.58 9.04
C LEU A 46 -17.89 18.39 8.67
N THR A 47 -19.17 18.65 8.43
CA THR A 47 -20.13 17.65 7.94
C THR A 47 -20.77 18.20 6.67
N CYS A 48 -20.64 17.45 5.58
CA CYS A 48 -21.06 17.85 4.25
C CYS A 48 -22.16 16.93 3.73
N VAL A 49 -23.16 17.52 3.06
CA VAL A 49 -24.24 16.78 2.42
C VAL A 49 -23.83 16.32 1.01
N GLY A 50 -23.08 17.16 0.29
CA GLY A 50 -22.38 16.82 -0.95
C GLY A 50 -20.87 16.84 -0.73
N ASP A 51 -20.12 17.32 -1.73
CA ASP A 51 -18.65 17.30 -1.71
C ASP A 51 -18.05 18.12 -0.56
N GLY A 52 -16.87 17.69 -0.11
CA GLY A 52 -16.11 18.28 0.97
C GLY A 52 -15.27 19.48 0.49
N LEU A 53 -13.95 19.36 0.45
CA LEU A 53 -13.06 20.49 0.11
C LEU A 53 -12.31 20.22 -1.18
N VAL A 54 -11.94 21.29 -1.89
CA VAL A 54 -11.06 21.21 -3.06
C VAL A 54 -9.69 21.77 -2.68
N LEU A 55 -8.61 21.04 -2.95
CA LEU A 55 -7.24 21.49 -2.74
C LEU A 55 -6.65 21.92 -4.08
N GLY A 56 -6.24 23.19 -4.17
CA GLY A 56 -5.44 23.69 -5.27
C GLY A 56 -4.02 23.09 -5.29
N PRO A 57 -3.22 23.43 -6.32
CA PRO A 57 -1.83 23.02 -6.38
C PRO A 57 -1.03 23.61 -5.21
N ASP A 58 -0.05 22.85 -4.72
CA ASP A 58 0.91 23.22 -3.67
C ASP A 58 0.24 23.59 -2.34
N VAL A 59 -0.88 22.92 -2.02
CA VAL A 59 -1.66 23.16 -0.79
C VAL A 59 -1.51 22.01 0.19
N THR A 60 -1.19 22.37 1.44
CA THR A 60 -1.29 21.48 2.60
C THR A 60 -2.60 21.71 3.36
N LEU A 61 -3.37 20.65 3.56
CA LEU A 61 -4.49 20.62 4.50
C LEU A 61 -4.11 19.85 5.78
N ASP A 62 -4.02 20.59 6.89
CA ASP A 62 -3.89 20.00 8.23
C ASP A 62 -5.26 19.88 8.90
N LEU A 63 -5.75 18.67 9.08
CA LEU A 63 -7.03 18.43 9.74
C LEU A 63 -6.93 18.65 11.26
N ARG A 64 -5.75 18.76 11.86
CA ARG A 64 -5.51 19.03 13.30
C ARG A 64 -6.30 18.14 14.28
N GLY A 65 -6.56 16.90 13.89
CA GLY A 65 -7.34 15.91 14.63
C GLY A 65 -8.83 15.96 14.37
N HIS A 66 -9.31 16.91 13.56
CA HIS A 66 -10.72 17.04 13.20
C HIS A 66 -11.18 16.01 12.17
N THR A 67 -12.50 15.88 12.09
CA THR A 67 -13.19 14.99 11.16
C THR A 67 -13.83 15.77 10.02
N LEU A 68 -13.57 15.35 8.78
CA LEU A 68 -14.31 15.74 7.59
C LEU A 68 -15.27 14.59 7.21
N ARG A 69 -16.56 14.80 7.47
CA ARG A 69 -17.61 13.78 7.37
C ARG A 69 -18.54 14.03 6.18
N GLY A 70 -18.76 13.01 5.37
CA GLY A 70 -19.74 13.02 4.28
C GLY A 70 -21.05 12.34 4.65
N SER A 71 -21.98 12.33 3.69
CA SER A 71 -23.33 11.75 3.79
C SER A 71 -23.42 10.28 3.31
N GLY A 72 -22.31 9.71 2.86
CA GLY A 72 -22.20 8.40 2.19
C GLY A 72 -22.06 8.50 0.67
N ALA A 73 -22.03 9.72 0.11
CA ALA A 73 -21.86 10.00 -1.31
C ALA A 73 -20.87 11.16 -1.52
N GLY A 74 -20.55 11.46 -2.78
CA GLY A 74 -19.65 12.56 -3.15
C GLY A 74 -18.19 12.32 -2.79
N VAL A 75 -17.40 13.37 -2.99
CA VAL A 75 -15.95 13.38 -2.74
C VAL A 75 -15.60 14.15 -1.49
N GLY A 76 -14.79 13.56 -0.60
CA GLY A 76 -14.35 14.21 0.64
C GLY A 76 -13.33 15.33 0.39
N LEU A 77 -12.23 14.98 -0.27
CA LEU A 77 -11.20 15.91 -0.70
C LEU A 77 -10.90 15.69 -2.17
N LEU A 78 -11.15 16.72 -2.97
CA LEU A 78 -10.82 16.73 -4.38
C LEU A 78 -9.51 17.48 -4.59
N VAL A 79 -8.45 16.77 -4.96
CA VAL A 79 -7.08 17.29 -5.00
C VAL A 79 -6.68 17.58 -6.44
N SER A 80 -6.22 18.80 -6.73
CA SER A 80 -5.66 19.16 -8.04
C SER A 80 -4.58 18.15 -8.47
N SER A 81 -4.65 17.67 -9.72
CA SER A 81 -3.58 16.86 -10.31
C SER A 81 -2.29 17.66 -10.45
N ALA A 82 -2.40 18.96 -10.71
CA ALA A 82 -1.27 19.88 -10.78
C ALA A 82 -0.64 20.14 -9.40
N GLY A 83 0.68 20.28 -9.38
CA GLY A 83 1.46 20.66 -8.18
C GLY A 83 1.45 19.61 -7.07
N GLU A 84 2.16 19.87 -5.98
CA GLU A 84 2.20 18.98 -4.82
C GLU A 84 0.95 19.17 -3.94
N ALA A 85 0.56 18.17 -3.16
CA ALA A 85 -0.46 18.34 -2.14
C ALA A 85 -0.16 17.48 -0.91
N GLU A 86 -0.51 17.97 0.28
CA GLU A 86 -0.41 17.20 1.53
C GLU A 86 -1.73 17.24 2.29
N ILE A 87 -2.17 16.08 2.77
CA ILE A 87 -3.28 15.95 3.71
C ILE A 87 -2.75 15.28 4.97
N ARG A 88 -3.01 15.87 6.14
CA ARG A 88 -2.49 15.31 7.38
C ARG A 88 -3.36 15.42 8.62
N ASN A 89 -3.07 14.56 9.59
CA ASN A 89 -3.53 14.62 10.97
C ASN A 89 -5.06 14.71 11.14
N GLY A 90 -5.84 13.73 10.69
CA GLY A 90 -7.27 13.76 10.96
C GLY A 90 -8.04 12.57 10.44
N THR A 91 -9.34 12.75 10.26
CA THR A 91 -10.25 11.67 9.82
C THR A 91 -11.11 12.11 8.64
N LEU A 92 -11.20 11.27 7.61
CA LEU A 92 -12.21 11.37 6.55
C LEU A 92 -13.10 10.15 6.59
N THR A 93 -14.42 10.36 6.63
CA THR A 93 -15.39 9.28 6.80
C THR A 93 -16.75 9.57 6.19
N GLY A 94 -17.43 8.52 5.71
CA GLY A 94 -18.77 8.61 5.14
C GLY A 94 -18.79 9.24 3.75
N TRP A 95 -17.82 8.93 2.89
CA TRP A 95 -17.73 9.44 1.52
C TRP A 95 -17.99 8.34 0.49
N GLY A 96 -18.42 8.74 -0.70
CA GLY A 96 -18.29 7.87 -1.88
C GLY A 96 -16.79 7.61 -2.11
N THR A 97 -16.05 8.69 -2.37
CA THR A 97 -14.58 8.66 -2.45
C THR A 97 -14.01 9.64 -1.43
N ALA A 98 -13.15 9.19 -0.52
CA ALA A 98 -12.63 10.10 0.52
C ALA A 98 -11.63 11.12 -0.04
N VAL A 99 -10.69 10.67 -0.87
CA VAL A 99 -9.74 11.52 -1.58
C VAL A 99 -9.76 11.14 -3.05
N ASP A 100 -9.96 12.11 -3.92
CA ASP A 100 -10.04 11.95 -5.37
C ASP A 100 -9.21 13.03 -6.07
N THR A 101 -8.91 12.84 -7.35
CA THR A 101 -8.08 13.73 -8.14
C THR A 101 -8.89 14.56 -9.13
N LEU A 102 -8.71 15.88 -9.10
CA LEU A 102 -9.24 16.81 -10.11
C LEU A 102 -8.21 17.00 -11.21
N GLY A 103 -8.54 16.56 -12.42
CA GLY A 103 -7.71 16.81 -13.59
C GLY A 103 -7.55 18.30 -13.91
N VAL A 104 -6.30 18.71 -14.09
CA VAL A 104 -5.90 20.05 -14.53
C VAL A 104 -5.12 19.93 -15.83
N GLU A 105 -5.66 20.54 -16.88
CA GLU A 105 -5.06 20.56 -18.20
C GLU A 105 -3.82 21.45 -18.26
N ASP A 106 -2.90 21.10 -19.17
CA ASP A 106 -1.68 21.89 -19.47
C ASP A 106 -0.83 22.23 -18.24
N ALA A 107 -0.81 21.34 -17.23
CA ALA A 107 -0.08 21.51 -15.98
C ALA A 107 0.74 20.27 -15.61
N ASP A 108 1.87 20.50 -14.95
CA ASP A 108 2.72 19.43 -14.44
C ASP A 108 2.03 18.72 -13.27
N VAL A 109 1.91 17.40 -13.40
CA VAL A 109 1.42 16.52 -12.33
C VAL A 109 2.42 16.52 -11.18
N GLY A 110 1.92 16.70 -9.95
CA GLY A 110 2.73 16.57 -8.74
C GLY A 110 2.20 15.49 -7.78
N PRO A 111 3.00 15.06 -6.79
CA PRO A 111 2.62 14.04 -5.84
C PRO A 111 1.58 14.49 -4.81
N LEU A 112 0.85 13.52 -4.25
CA LEU A 112 0.02 13.65 -3.05
C LEU A 112 0.66 12.90 -1.88
N THR A 113 0.77 13.55 -0.72
CA THR A 113 1.12 12.90 0.55
C THR A 113 -0.08 12.84 1.50
N VAL A 114 -0.37 11.64 2.01
CA VAL A 114 -1.39 11.40 3.04
C VAL A 114 -0.70 10.91 4.32
N ASP A 115 -0.55 11.79 5.31
CA ASP A 115 0.22 11.54 6.54
C ASP A 115 -0.66 11.53 7.80
N ARG A 116 -0.63 10.43 8.57
CA ARG A 116 -1.38 10.32 9.84
C ARG A 116 -2.87 10.63 9.67
N VAL A 117 -3.46 10.14 8.58
CA VAL A 117 -4.89 10.28 8.28
C VAL A 117 -5.61 8.96 8.54
N ARG A 118 -6.82 9.05 9.07
CA ARG A 118 -7.75 7.94 9.22
C ARG A 118 -8.81 8.03 8.12
N LEU A 119 -8.69 7.17 7.13
CA LEU A 119 -9.68 6.95 6.08
C LEU A 119 -10.55 5.78 6.54
N ARG A 120 -11.85 6.02 6.77
CA ARG A 120 -12.73 4.98 7.31
C ARG A 120 -14.16 5.05 6.80
N GLY A 121 -14.71 3.90 6.42
CA GLY A 121 -16.13 3.77 6.11
C GLY A 121 -16.54 4.63 4.91
N ASN A 122 -15.70 4.64 3.88
CA ASN A 122 -15.99 5.24 2.57
C ASN A 122 -16.17 4.12 1.55
N ALA A 123 -16.76 4.37 0.38
CA ALA A 123 -16.73 3.35 -0.67
C ALA A 123 -15.30 3.16 -1.18
N THR A 124 -14.65 4.26 -1.56
CA THR A 124 -13.22 4.33 -1.90
C THR A 124 -12.47 5.22 -0.90
N GLY A 125 -11.31 4.76 -0.41
CA GLY A 125 -10.48 5.52 0.53
C GLY A 125 -9.68 6.64 -0.15
N VAL A 126 -8.78 6.26 -1.06
CA VAL A 126 -8.02 7.19 -1.93
C VAL A 126 -8.13 6.67 -3.36
N ASP A 127 -8.48 7.56 -4.28
CA ASP A 127 -8.40 7.33 -5.71
C ASP A 127 -7.29 8.22 -6.29
N ALA A 128 -6.21 7.57 -6.70
CA ALA A 128 -5.03 8.20 -7.31
C ALA A 128 -4.97 7.96 -8.83
N SER A 129 -6.01 7.34 -9.39
CA SER A 129 -6.04 6.83 -10.75
C SER A 129 -5.89 7.94 -11.78
N GLY A 130 -5.30 7.58 -12.93
CA GLY A 130 -5.34 8.42 -14.11
C GLY A 130 -6.64 8.30 -14.90
N GLU A 131 -6.77 9.14 -15.93
CA GLU A 131 -7.78 8.99 -16.97
C GLU A 131 -7.57 7.67 -17.73
N ASP A 132 -8.69 6.98 -18.00
CA ASP A 132 -8.75 5.71 -18.71
C ASP A 132 -7.97 5.75 -20.04
N GLY A 133 -7.09 4.77 -20.22
CA GLY A 133 -6.27 4.58 -21.42
C GLY A 133 -5.12 5.57 -21.62
N THR A 134 -5.12 6.73 -20.94
CA THR A 134 -4.09 7.77 -21.13
C THR A 134 -3.20 7.95 -19.90
N GLY A 135 -3.68 7.62 -18.70
CA GLY A 135 -2.99 7.90 -17.45
C GLY A 135 -2.84 9.40 -17.15
N ARG A 136 -3.57 10.27 -17.87
CA ARG A 136 -3.56 11.71 -17.61
C ARG A 136 -4.13 11.99 -16.23
N PHE A 137 -3.64 13.04 -15.59
CA PHE A 137 -4.09 13.49 -14.28
C PHE A 137 -3.88 12.51 -13.12
N ARG A 138 -3.27 11.33 -13.33
CA ARG A 138 -2.91 10.43 -12.23
C ARG A 138 -2.14 11.19 -11.15
N LYS A 139 -2.32 10.82 -9.89
CA LYS A 139 -1.68 11.50 -8.77
C LYS A 139 -0.74 10.53 -8.06
N PRO A 140 0.58 10.55 -8.33
CA PRO A 140 1.53 9.74 -7.56
C PRO A 140 1.30 9.96 -6.06
N THR A 141 0.99 8.91 -5.32
CA THR A 141 0.45 9.05 -3.98
C THR A 141 1.28 8.28 -2.96
N THR A 142 1.71 8.97 -1.91
CA THR A 142 2.36 8.38 -0.74
C THR A 142 1.45 8.42 0.48
N ILE A 143 1.09 7.25 1.00
CA ILE A 143 0.28 7.09 2.22
C ILE A 143 1.17 6.58 3.35
N THR A 144 1.42 7.44 4.34
CA THR A 144 2.32 7.12 5.45
C THR A 144 1.67 7.29 6.81
N ARG A 145 2.00 6.39 7.75
CA ARG A 145 1.53 6.43 9.16
C ARG A 145 0.01 6.55 9.30
N SER A 146 -0.74 6.03 8.32
CA SER A 146 -2.18 6.25 8.19
C SER A 146 -2.96 4.96 8.46
N SER A 147 -4.29 5.05 8.48
CA SER A 147 -5.17 3.88 8.54
C SER A 147 -6.25 3.96 7.47
N VAL A 148 -6.38 2.91 6.65
CA VAL A 148 -7.36 2.77 5.55
C VAL A 148 -8.26 1.58 5.88
N VAL A 149 -9.44 1.83 6.45
CA VAL A 149 -10.20 0.78 7.14
C VAL A 149 -11.69 0.77 6.83
N GLY A 150 -12.23 -0.42 6.56
CA GLY A 150 -13.68 -0.62 6.49
C GLY A 150 -14.31 0.01 5.25
N HIS A 151 -13.59 0.02 4.13
CA HIS A 151 -14.07 0.51 2.85
C HIS A 151 -14.87 -0.55 2.12
N THR A 152 -16.04 -0.17 1.58
CA THR A 152 -16.97 -1.13 0.96
C THR A 152 -16.54 -1.57 -0.43
N ALA A 153 -15.71 -0.78 -1.12
CA ALA A 153 -15.09 -1.13 -2.40
C ALA A 153 -13.56 -1.22 -2.25
N ILE A 154 -12.84 -0.11 -2.42
CA ILE A 154 -11.37 -0.11 -2.53
C ILE A 154 -10.77 0.82 -1.47
N GLY A 155 -9.76 0.35 -0.74
CA GLY A 155 -9.03 1.18 0.21
C GLY A 155 -8.18 2.22 -0.48
N VAL A 156 -7.31 1.78 -1.38
CA VAL A 156 -6.43 2.62 -2.21
C VAL A 156 -6.51 2.15 -3.65
N ASP A 157 -6.94 3.04 -4.53
CA ASP A 157 -7.04 2.79 -5.97
C ASP A 157 -5.91 3.53 -6.70
N GLY A 158 -5.22 2.80 -7.57
CA GLY A 158 -4.11 3.25 -8.38
C GLY A 158 -4.21 2.71 -9.80
N GLY A 159 -5.39 2.84 -10.41
CA GLY A 159 -5.62 2.51 -11.80
C GLY A 159 -4.86 3.40 -12.77
N TRP A 160 -4.72 2.96 -14.03
CA TRP A 160 -4.18 3.75 -15.13
C TRP A 160 -2.80 4.37 -14.84
N PHE A 161 -1.82 3.51 -14.57
CA PHE A 161 -0.40 3.84 -14.38
C PHE A 161 -0.06 4.70 -13.15
N ALA A 162 -0.96 4.79 -12.17
CA ALA A 162 -0.69 5.53 -10.94
C ALA A 162 0.40 4.83 -10.08
N GLU A 163 1.29 5.65 -9.51
CA GLU A 163 2.35 5.20 -8.60
C GLU A 163 1.88 5.35 -7.15
N ILE A 164 1.85 4.24 -6.41
CA ILE A 164 1.37 4.20 -5.03
C ILE A 164 2.49 3.74 -4.09
N THR A 165 2.74 4.53 -3.06
CA THR A 165 3.62 4.15 -1.95
C THR A 165 2.85 4.07 -0.64
N VAL A 166 2.95 2.96 0.07
CA VAL A 166 2.33 2.74 1.38
C VAL A 166 3.41 2.40 2.41
N ASP A 167 3.66 3.28 3.37
CA ASP A 167 4.70 3.10 4.42
C ASP A 167 4.14 3.25 5.84
N ARG A 168 4.40 2.26 6.70
CA ARG A 168 3.95 2.27 8.11
C ARG A 168 2.45 2.52 8.26
N THR A 169 1.66 1.99 7.34
CA THR A 169 0.21 2.20 7.27
C THR A 169 -0.52 0.89 7.58
N THR A 170 -1.71 1.00 8.18
CA THR A 170 -2.62 -0.14 8.36
C THR A 170 -3.74 -0.08 7.33
N VAL A 171 -3.91 -1.15 6.55
CA VAL A 171 -4.99 -1.32 5.58
C VAL A 171 -5.81 -2.53 5.99
N ALA A 172 -7.05 -2.34 6.42
CA ALA A 172 -7.81 -3.44 7.02
C ALA A 172 -9.30 -3.44 6.73
N ASP A 173 -9.88 -4.64 6.73
CA ASP A 173 -11.35 -4.82 6.67
C ASP A 173 -11.97 -4.19 5.40
N ASN A 174 -11.25 -4.19 4.27
CA ASN A 174 -11.71 -3.67 2.98
C ASN A 174 -12.08 -4.80 2.00
N ALA A 175 -12.97 -4.52 1.05
CA ALA A 175 -13.22 -5.48 -0.05
C ALA A 175 -11.98 -5.63 -0.95
N VAL A 176 -11.29 -4.53 -1.24
CA VAL A 176 -9.91 -4.52 -1.76
C VAL A 176 -9.09 -3.54 -0.94
N GLY A 177 -7.93 -3.94 -0.42
CA GLY A 177 -7.05 -3.07 0.36
C GLY A 177 -6.35 -2.04 -0.52
N LEU A 178 -5.62 -2.53 -1.53
CA LEU A 178 -4.94 -1.75 -2.56
C LEU A 178 -5.12 -2.43 -3.91
N TRP A 179 -5.55 -1.68 -4.91
CA TRP A 179 -5.54 -2.09 -6.31
C TRP A 179 -4.60 -1.17 -7.11
N SER A 180 -3.84 -1.72 -8.04
CA SER A 180 -2.93 -0.94 -8.88
C SER A 180 -2.80 -1.53 -10.28
N GLU A 181 -2.75 -0.64 -11.26
CA GLU A 181 -2.39 -0.90 -12.67
C GLU A 181 -1.08 -0.17 -13.04
N GLY A 182 -0.25 0.12 -12.05
CA GLY A 182 1.04 0.79 -12.18
C GLY A 182 2.04 0.21 -11.20
N ASP A 183 2.79 1.07 -10.52
CA ASP A 183 3.76 0.65 -9.51
C ASP A 183 3.18 0.81 -8.10
N ALA A 184 3.21 -0.26 -7.31
CA ALA A 184 2.82 -0.24 -5.90
C ALA A 184 3.99 -0.67 -5.01
N THR A 185 4.46 0.23 -4.15
CA THR A 185 5.51 -0.04 -3.16
C THR A 185 4.95 -0.02 -1.75
N ILE A 186 5.06 -1.14 -1.04
CA ILE A 186 4.52 -1.35 0.30
C ILE A 186 5.66 -1.66 1.26
N THR A 187 5.85 -0.81 2.26
CA THR A 187 6.94 -0.99 3.24
C THR A 187 6.44 -0.87 4.68
N ARG A 188 6.91 -1.75 5.56
CA ARG A 188 6.63 -1.71 7.02
C ARG A 188 5.15 -1.57 7.36
N SER A 189 4.27 -2.12 6.52
CA SER A 189 2.83 -1.90 6.59
C SER A 189 2.10 -3.17 6.98
N ARG A 190 0.83 -3.02 7.35
CA ARG A 190 -0.02 -4.13 7.79
C ARG A 190 -1.31 -4.18 6.99
N PHE A 191 -1.58 -5.34 6.41
CA PHE A 191 -2.79 -5.65 5.66
C PHE A 191 -3.56 -6.76 6.39
N ASP A 192 -4.69 -6.43 6.99
CA ASP A 192 -5.46 -7.38 7.81
C ASP A 192 -6.91 -7.54 7.31
N ARG A 193 -7.37 -8.78 7.17
CA ARG A 193 -8.80 -9.10 6.94
C ARG A 193 -9.44 -8.33 5.77
N ASN A 194 -8.66 -7.99 4.77
CA ASN A 194 -9.19 -7.54 3.49
C ASN A 194 -9.62 -8.79 2.71
N ALA A 195 -10.72 -8.73 1.97
CA ALA A 195 -11.09 -9.85 1.10
C ALA A 195 -9.99 -10.09 0.04
N ARG A 196 -9.42 -8.99 -0.47
CA ARG A 196 -8.22 -8.93 -1.30
C ARG A 196 -7.31 -7.84 -0.75
N ALA A 197 -6.12 -8.17 -0.26
CA ALA A 197 -5.25 -7.14 0.34
C ALA A 197 -4.56 -6.27 -0.71
N VAL A 198 -3.84 -6.88 -1.65
CA VAL A 198 -3.11 -6.19 -2.71
C VAL A 198 -3.35 -6.92 -4.03
N ILE A 199 -3.91 -6.20 -5.00
CA ILE A 199 -4.11 -6.68 -6.36
C ILE A 199 -3.32 -5.79 -7.31
N GLY A 200 -2.41 -6.39 -8.08
CA GLY A 200 -1.78 -5.74 -9.22
C GLY A 200 -2.34 -6.30 -10.53
N THR A 201 -2.68 -5.45 -11.49
CA THR A 201 -3.08 -5.88 -12.84
C THR A 201 -2.17 -5.18 -13.83
N GLU A 202 -1.34 -5.93 -14.54
CA GLU A 202 -0.29 -5.37 -15.41
C GLU A 202 0.65 -4.40 -14.66
N ALA A 203 0.97 -4.76 -13.42
CA ALA A 203 1.57 -3.88 -12.42
C ALA A 203 2.85 -4.46 -11.82
N SER A 204 3.71 -3.59 -11.28
CA SER A 204 4.82 -4.00 -10.41
C SER A 204 4.48 -3.77 -8.95
N VAL A 205 4.49 -4.85 -8.16
CA VAL A 205 4.16 -4.81 -6.73
C VAL A 205 5.39 -5.16 -5.90
N GLY A 206 5.92 -4.19 -5.16
CA GLY A 206 7.00 -4.37 -4.21
C GLY A 206 6.50 -4.40 -2.76
N VAL A 207 6.89 -5.41 -1.99
CA VAL A 207 6.50 -5.60 -0.60
C VAL A 207 7.74 -5.87 0.26
N ASP A 208 8.09 -4.92 1.14
CA ASP A 208 9.24 -5.05 2.03
C ASP A 208 8.81 -4.94 3.50
N ARG A 209 9.29 -5.89 4.33
CA ARG A 209 9.12 -5.90 5.80
C ARG A 209 7.69 -5.62 6.25
N SER A 210 6.72 -6.19 5.55
CA SER A 210 5.29 -5.96 5.79
C SER A 210 4.60 -7.22 6.29
N SER A 211 3.38 -7.07 6.80
CA SER A 211 2.59 -8.17 7.37
C SER A 211 1.21 -8.25 6.74
N PHE A 212 0.83 -9.47 6.36
CA PHE A 212 -0.44 -9.83 5.75
C PHE A 212 -1.08 -10.90 6.61
N ARG A 213 -2.28 -10.63 7.11
CA ARG A 213 -2.97 -11.53 8.03
C ARG A 213 -4.43 -11.69 7.67
N ASP A 214 -4.85 -12.94 7.58
CA ASP A 214 -6.25 -13.35 7.43
C ASP A 214 -6.91 -12.67 6.20
N ASN A 215 -6.14 -12.45 5.13
CA ASN A 215 -6.66 -11.97 3.85
C ASN A 215 -6.81 -13.19 2.92
N PRO A 216 -8.01 -13.56 2.45
CA PRO A 216 -8.17 -14.69 1.53
C PRO A 216 -7.20 -14.65 0.35
N GLN A 217 -7.07 -13.47 -0.27
CA GLN A 217 -6.02 -13.17 -1.24
C GLN A 217 -5.12 -12.07 -0.68
N ALA A 218 -3.86 -12.38 -0.37
CA ALA A 218 -2.95 -11.39 0.22
C ALA A 218 -2.26 -10.51 -0.85
N VAL A 219 -1.35 -11.06 -1.64
CA VAL A 219 -0.71 -10.34 -2.75
C VAL A 219 -0.89 -11.15 -4.03
N VAL A 220 -1.67 -10.61 -4.96
CA VAL A 220 -1.96 -11.28 -6.23
C VAL A 220 -1.70 -10.33 -7.38
N THR A 221 -0.94 -10.77 -8.37
CA THR A 221 -0.69 -10.03 -9.60
C THR A 221 -1.15 -10.83 -10.82
N TYR A 222 -1.77 -10.13 -11.76
CA TYR A 222 -2.28 -10.67 -13.02
C TYR A 222 -1.67 -9.91 -14.19
N GLY A 223 -1.56 -10.58 -15.34
CA GLY A 223 -0.96 -10.00 -16.54
C GLY A 223 0.54 -9.71 -16.35
N THR A 224 1.13 -9.05 -17.34
CA THR A 224 2.57 -8.79 -17.38
C THR A 224 2.99 -7.84 -16.27
N GLY A 225 3.92 -8.25 -15.42
CA GLY A 225 4.38 -7.41 -14.32
C GLY A 225 5.39 -8.11 -13.44
N SER A 226 5.56 -7.60 -12.22
CA SER A 226 6.45 -8.20 -11.22
C SER A 226 5.85 -8.16 -9.82
N THR A 227 6.23 -9.13 -9.00
CA THR A 227 5.90 -9.18 -7.57
C THR A 227 7.15 -9.50 -6.81
N VAL A 228 7.66 -8.50 -6.09
CA VAL A 228 8.87 -8.63 -5.27
C VAL A 228 8.47 -8.58 -3.81
N VAL A 229 8.70 -9.65 -3.07
CA VAL A 229 8.39 -9.78 -1.65
C VAL A 229 9.67 -10.08 -0.87
N HIS A 230 10.01 -9.21 0.07
CA HIS A 230 11.21 -9.36 0.89
C HIS A 230 10.92 -9.15 2.38
N GLY A 231 11.50 -9.98 3.24
CA GLY A 231 11.49 -9.78 4.69
C GLY A 231 10.09 -9.74 5.33
N SER A 232 9.08 -10.33 4.68
CA SER A 232 7.67 -10.11 5.00
C SER A 232 7.00 -11.33 5.62
N ARG A 233 5.81 -11.14 6.20
CA ARG A 233 5.07 -12.17 6.93
C ARG A 233 3.65 -12.34 6.42
N PHE A 234 3.28 -13.58 6.11
CA PHE A 234 1.97 -13.97 5.60
C PHE A 234 1.35 -15.05 6.49
N VAL A 235 0.15 -14.79 7.01
CA VAL A 235 -0.54 -15.70 7.93
C VAL A 235 -2.02 -15.84 7.56
N GLY A 236 -2.51 -17.07 7.42
CA GLY A 236 -3.95 -17.33 7.37
C GLY A 236 -4.64 -16.94 6.06
N SER A 237 -3.90 -16.80 4.97
CA SER A 237 -4.47 -16.52 3.63
C SER A 237 -4.84 -17.80 2.89
N ASP A 238 -5.88 -17.77 2.06
CA ASP A 238 -6.13 -18.89 1.13
C ASP A 238 -5.03 -18.93 0.08
N VAL A 239 -4.62 -17.77 -0.44
CA VAL A 239 -3.46 -17.57 -1.31
C VAL A 239 -2.65 -16.38 -0.79
N ALA A 240 -1.40 -16.63 -0.37
CA ALA A 240 -0.54 -15.59 0.19
C ALA A 240 0.16 -14.74 -0.89
N VAL A 241 0.90 -15.37 -1.80
CA VAL A 241 1.54 -14.70 -2.95
C VAL A 241 1.24 -15.49 -4.21
N HIS A 242 0.75 -14.83 -5.25
CA HIS A 242 0.45 -15.44 -6.55
C HIS A 242 0.74 -14.46 -7.69
N GLY A 243 1.60 -14.87 -8.62
CA GLY A 243 1.84 -14.11 -9.85
C GLY A 243 1.23 -14.80 -11.06
N GLY A 244 -0.08 -14.71 -11.24
CA GLY A 244 -0.86 -15.35 -12.32
C GLY A 244 -0.53 -14.88 -13.75
N GLY A 245 0.59 -14.21 -13.94
CA GLY A 245 1.11 -13.72 -15.22
C GLY A 245 2.33 -12.80 -15.05
N ALA A 246 2.91 -12.75 -13.85
CA ALA A 246 3.98 -11.83 -13.45
C ALA A 246 5.17 -12.62 -12.93
N VAL A 247 6.37 -12.04 -12.99
CA VAL A 247 7.56 -12.62 -12.34
C VAL A 247 7.40 -12.48 -10.83
N VAL A 248 7.66 -13.56 -10.08
CA VAL A 248 7.50 -13.60 -8.62
C VAL A 248 8.86 -13.84 -7.95
N ASP A 249 9.38 -12.82 -7.29
CA ASP A 249 10.60 -12.88 -6.49
C ASP A 249 10.28 -12.76 -5.00
N VAL A 250 10.39 -13.86 -4.27
CA VAL A 250 10.07 -13.97 -2.85
C VAL A 250 11.30 -14.38 -2.06
N SER A 251 11.74 -13.54 -1.13
CA SER A 251 12.92 -13.82 -0.32
C SER A 251 12.81 -13.42 1.15
N ALA A 252 13.59 -14.10 1.99
CA ALA A 252 13.74 -13.82 3.41
C ALA A 252 12.40 -13.67 4.18
N SER A 253 11.35 -14.33 3.71
CA SER A 253 9.96 -14.14 4.17
C SER A 253 9.42 -15.36 4.90
N THR A 254 8.33 -15.15 5.65
CA THR A 254 7.68 -16.18 6.47
C THR A 254 6.23 -16.40 6.07
N PHE A 255 5.87 -17.66 5.82
CA PHE A 255 4.54 -18.07 5.40
C PHE A 255 4.01 -19.12 6.37
N THR A 256 2.95 -18.81 7.10
CA THR A 256 2.39 -19.71 8.11
C THR A 256 0.89 -19.90 7.95
N ALA A 257 0.44 -21.16 7.93
CA ALA A 257 -0.99 -21.49 7.93
C ALA A 257 -1.78 -20.86 6.77
N ASN A 258 -1.17 -20.76 5.59
CA ASN A 258 -1.86 -20.36 4.37
C ASN A 258 -2.38 -21.59 3.61
N GLY A 259 -3.42 -21.45 2.80
CA GLY A 259 -3.85 -22.48 1.86
C GLY A 259 -2.74 -22.77 0.86
N ARG A 260 -2.36 -21.77 0.05
CA ARG A 260 -1.22 -21.77 -0.87
C ARG A 260 -0.29 -20.61 -0.48
N ALA A 261 0.97 -20.90 -0.15
CA ALA A 261 1.89 -19.89 0.33
C ALA A 261 2.52 -19.07 -0.80
N VAL A 262 3.23 -19.72 -1.71
CA VAL A 262 3.79 -19.06 -2.91
C VAL A 262 3.37 -19.84 -4.14
N VAL A 263 2.70 -19.14 -5.06
CA VAL A 263 2.23 -19.67 -6.34
C VAL A 263 2.96 -18.96 -7.46
N LEU A 264 3.79 -19.71 -8.18
CA LEU A 264 4.47 -19.25 -9.39
C LEU A 264 3.51 -19.37 -10.58
N GLY A 265 3.42 -18.33 -11.41
CA GLY A 265 2.72 -18.38 -12.69
C GLY A 265 3.70 -18.46 -13.87
N THR A 266 3.25 -18.00 -15.03
CA THR A 266 3.88 -18.29 -16.32
C THR A 266 5.36 -17.87 -16.43
N TRP A 267 5.72 -16.69 -15.92
CA TRP A 267 7.09 -16.16 -16.04
C TRP A 267 8.03 -16.56 -14.89
N GLY A 268 7.54 -17.41 -13.98
CA GLY A 268 8.33 -17.92 -12.87
C GLY A 268 8.92 -16.85 -11.96
N GLY A 269 10.22 -16.94 -11.67
CA GLY A 269 10.93 -16.07 -10.74
C GLY A 269 11.72 -16.81 -9.67
N THR A 270 12.06 -16.13 -8.57
CA THR A 270 12.91 -16.67 -7.51
C THR A 270 12.17 -16.84 -6.20
N VAL A 271 12.23 -18.03 -5.60
CA VAL A 271 11.77 -18.27 -4.22
C VAL A 271 12.95 -18.72 -3.38
N ALA A 272 13.54 -17.80 -2.61
CA ALA A 272 14.81 -18.05 -1.93
C ALA A 272 14.85 -17.67 -0.44
N GLY A 273 15.41 -18.55 0.40
CA GLY A 273 15.70 -18.21 1.81
C GLY A 273 14.46 -17.97 2.67
N ASN A 274 13.33 -18.60 2.35
CA ASN A 274 12.07 -18.41 3.05
C ASN A 274 11.80 -19.49 4.10
N VAL A 275 10.92 -19.20 5.05
CA VAL A 275 10.42 -20.18 6.02
C VAL A 275 8.92 -20.40 5.80
N LEU A 276 8.55 -21.61 5.37
CA LEU A 276 7.16 -21.97 5.05
C LEU A 276 6.69 -23.09 5.97
N ARG A 277 5.71 -22.80 6.83
CA ARG A 277 5.26 -23.72 7.87
C ARG A 277 3.74 -23.90 7.90
N SER A 278 3.31 -25.15 7.91
CA SER A 278 1.90 -25.49 8.10
C SER A 278 0.96 -24.86 7.08
N ASN A 279 1.45 -24.64 5.85
CA ASN A 279 0.64 -24.25 4.71
C ASN A 279 0.02 -25.49 4.05
N GLY A 280 -1.09 -25.36 3.34
CA GLY A 280 -1.63 -26.43 2.51
C GLY A 280 -0.65 -26.81 1.40
N GLU A 281 -0.26 -25.85 0.58
CA GLU A 281 0.81 -25.95 -0.42
C GLU A 281 1.86 -24.89 -0.11
N ALA A 282 3.12 -25.29 0.05
CA ALA A 282 4.17 -24.33 0.36
C ALA A 282 4.67 -23.59 -0.89
N ILE A 283 5.13 -24.31 -1.91
CA ILE A 283 5.53 -23.71 -3.20
C ILE A 283 4.88 -24.52 -4.31
N ALA A 284 4.03 -23.86 -5.09
CA ALA A 284 3.22 -24.48 -6.12
C ALA A 284 3.31 -23.73 -7.45
N LEU A 285 2.98 -24.43 -8.53
CA LEU A 285 2.79 -23.89 -9.86
C LEU A 285 1.30 -23.66 -10.12
N ASP A 286 0.96 -22.63 -10.88
CA ASP A 286 -0.42 -22.34 -11.28
C ASP A 286 -0.87 -23.09 -12.54
N GLY A 287 -0.58 -24.39 -12.65
CA GLY A 287 -1.06 -25.30 -13.70
C GLY A 287 -0.68 -24.97 -15.16
N GLU A 288 -0.16 -23.77 -15.41
CA GLU A 288 0.33 -23.28 -16.68
C GLU A 288 1.83 -23.55 -16.82
N TRP A 289 2.31 -23.51 -18.05
CA TRP A 289 3.74 -23.63 -18.36
C TRP A 289 4.56 -22.57 -17.61
N LEU A 290 5.75 -22.94 -17.16
CA LEU A 290 6.67 -22.09 -16.39
C LEU A 290 7.91 -21.78 -17.22
N ASP A 291 8.21 -20.50 -17.45
CA ASP A 291 9.41 -20.01 -18.15
C ASP A 291 10.64 -19.97 -17.23
N GLY A 292 10.87 -21.06 -16.50
CA GLY A 292 11.95 -21.20 -15.54
C GLY A 292 11.73 -20.48 -14.20
N ALA A 293 12.25 -21.07 -13.13
CA ALA A 293 12.25 -20.48 -11.80
C ALA A 293 13.46 -20.97 -11.01
N THR A 294 13.86 -20.23 -9.97
CA THR A 294 14.86 -20.69 -9.01
C THR A 294 14.22 -20.84 -7.64
N VAL A 295 14.23 -22.07 -7.10
CA VAL A 295 13.74 -22.35 -5.74
C VAL A 295 14.89 -22.82 -4.88
N GLN A 296 15.39 -21.96 -3.98
CA GLN A 296 16.62 -22.23 -3.26
C GLN A 296 16.58 -21.93 -1.76
N ASP A 297 17.28 -22.75 -0.96
CA ASP A 297 17.58 -22.46 0.45
C ASP A 297 16.34 -22.18 1.32
N ASN A 298 15.19 -22.77 0.97
CA ASN A 298 13.96 -22.61 1.74
C ASN A 298 13.84 -23.67 2.84
N VAL A 299 13.25 -23.28 3.97
CA VAL A 299 12.94 -24.17 5.09
C VAL A 299 11.44 -24.43 5.14
N LEU A 300 11.03 -25.64 4.74
CA LEU A 300 9.65 -26.07 4.68
C LEU A 300 9.34 -27.06 5.80
N ARG A 301 8.29 -26.80 6.58
CA ARG A 301 7.93 -27.61 7.76
C ARG A 301 6.45 -27.88 7.86
N ARG A 302 6.08 -29.17 7.91
CA ARG A 302 4.73 -29.62 8.27
C ARG A 302 3.64 -29.01 7.39
N ASN A 303 3.92 -28.86 6.10
CA ASN A 303 2.96 -28.37 5.11
C ASN A 303 2.08 -29.54 4.62
N GLY A 304 1.03 -29.27 3.84
CA GLY A 304 0.35 -30.32 3.09
C GLY A 304 1.30 -30.87 2.02
N GLU A 305 1.61 -30.04 1.04
CA GLU A 305 2.65 -30.26 0.03
C GLU A 305 3.87 -29.38 0.30
N GLY A 306 5.07 -29.90 0.03
CA GLY A 306 6.32 -29.15 0.09
C GLY A 306 6.53 -28.28 -1.16
N ILE A 307 7.49 -28.67 -2.01
CA ILE A 307 7.75 -28.01 -3.29
C ILE A 307 7.15 -28.91 -4.37
N VAL A 308 6.12 -28.43 -5.06
CA VAL A 308 5.47 -29.18 -6.14
C VAL A 308 5.35 -28.29 -7.37
N LEU A 309 6.22 -28.52 -8.34
CA LEU A 309 6.24 -27.79 -9.61
C LEU A 309 6.18 -28.81 -10.75
N GLU A 310 5.02 -28.92 -11.40
CA GLU A 310 4.81 -29.84 -12.51
C GLU A 310 3.68 -29.30 -13.41
N PRO A 311 3.90 -29.19 -14.74
CA PRO A 311 5.13 -29.50 -15.47
C PRO A 311 6.21 -28.42 -15.32
N VAL A 312 7.49 -28.81 -15.34
CA VAL A 312 8.65 -27.90 -15.44
C VAL A 312 9.73 -28.50 -16.34
N ASP A 313 10.69 -27.70 -16.79
CA ASP A 313 11.85 -28.14 -17.57
C ASP A 313 13.18 -27.70 -16.93
N ALA A 314 14.29 -27.91 -17.65
CA ALA A 314 15.64 -27.65 -17.16
C ALA A 314 15.92 -26.15 -16.89
N ALA A 315 15.07 -25.23 -17.35
CA ALA A 315 15.16 -23.82 -16.97
C ALA A 315 14.75 -23.59 -15.50
N THR A 316 14.06 -24.54 -14.88
CA THR A 316 13.73 -24.49 -13.44
C THR A 316 14.84 -25.12 -12.61
N GLY A 317 15.48 -24.34 -11.74
CA GLY A 317 16.54 -24.78 -10.82
C GLY A 317 16.02 -24.97 -9.39
N VAL A 318 16.36 -26.09 -8.75
CA VAL A 318 15.95 -26.40 -7.36
C VAL A 318 17.12 -26.91 -6.53
N GLY A 319 17.48 -26.20 -5.44
CA GLY A 319 18.63 -26.57 -4.58
C GLY A 319 18.54 -26.08 -3.13
N GLY A 320 19.31 -26.69 -2.24
CA GLY A 320 19.47 -26.22 -0.85
C GLY A 320 18.19 -26.25 0.01
N ASN A 321 17.09 -26.83 -0.48
CA ASN A 321 15.81 -26.79 0.22
C ASN A 321 15.72 -27.88 1.29
N ASP A 322 15.23 -27.51 2.47
CA ASP A 322 15.02 -28.43 3.59
C ASP A 322 13.51 -28.62 3.83
N VAL A 323 12.94 -29.74 3.37
CA VAL A 323 11.52 -30.07 3.43
C VAL A 323 11.25 -31.22 4.41
N ARG A 324 10.51 -30.96 5.49
CA ARG A 324 10.26 -31.97 6.53
C ARG A 324 8.83 -32.02 7.02
N GLY A 325 8.33 -33.25 7.16
CA GLY A 325 7.06 -33.52 7.84
C GLY A 325 5.83 -33.08 7.05
N SER A 326 5.94 -32.86 5.73
CA SER A 326 4.77 -32.56 4.91
C SER A 326 3.84 -33.77 4.84
N THR A 327 2.52 -33.57 4.86
CA THR A 327 1.58 -34.71 4.84
C THR A 327 1.51 -35.40 3.48
N GLY A 328 1.89 -34.71 2.40
CA GLY A 328 1.99 -35.19 1.03
C GLY A 328 3.44 -35.24 0.54
N ARG A 329 3.71 -34.70 -0.65
CA ARG A 329 5.04 -34.74 -1.27
C ARG A 329 6.03 -33.82 -0.57
N GLY A 330 7.29 -34.25 -0.56
CA GLY A 330 8.44 -33.46 -0.12
C GLY A 330 8.85 -32.47 -1.21
N ILE A 331 9.71 -32.94 -2.13
CA ILE A 331 10.11 -32.18 -3.31
C ILE A 331 9.70 -32.98 -4.56
N HIS A 332 8.85 -32.39 -5.41
CA HIS A 332 8.37 -33.02 -6.63
C HIS A 332 8.43 -32.02 -7.78
N VAL A 333 9.51 -32.12 -8.56
CA VAL A 333 9.87 -31.17 -9.63
C VAL A 333 10.44 -31.90 -10.85
N PRO A 334 9.70 -32.87 -11.44
CA PRO A 334 10.20 -33.63 -12.58
C PRO A 334 10.57 -32.71 -13.75
N GLY A 335 11.80 -32.82 -14.26
CA GLY A 335 12.31 -32.00 -15.36
C GLY A 335 13.21 -30.84 -14.93
N ALA A 336 13.20 -30.46 -13.65
CA ALA A 336 14.04 -29.39 -13.12
C ALA A 336 15.54 -29.74 -13.15
N THR A 337 16.37 -28.70 -13.23
CA THR A 337 17.80 -28.77 -12.96
C THR A 337 18.03 -28.85 -11.44
N ASP A 338 18.65 -29.94 -11.00
CA ASP A 338 19.08 -30.09 -9.60
C ASP A 338 20.31 -29.23 -9.31
N LEU A 339 20.15 -28.25 -8.42
CA LEU A 339 21.24 -27.38 -7.97
C LEU A 339 21.98 -27.96 -6.74
N GLY A 340 21.59 -29.14 -6.27
CA GLY A 340 22.18 -29.86 -5.14
C GLY A 340 21.75 -29.34 -3.77
N GLY A 341 22.16 -30.02 -2.70
CA GLY A 341 21.91 -29.58 -1.31
C GLY A 341 20.49 -29.77 -0.78
N ASN A 342 19.60 -30.42 -1.53
CA ASN A 342 18.23 -30.67 -1.10
C ASN A 342 18.17 -31.74 0.02
N THR A 343 17.28 -31.54 0.99
CA THR A 343 16.96 -32.51 2.03
C THR A 343 15.44 -32.65 2.13
N ALA A 344 14.91 -33.86 1.94
CA ALA A 344 13.51 -34.14 2.20
C ALA A 344 13.37 -35.41 3.05
N ARG A 345 12.65 -35.31 4.19
CA ARG A 345 12.42 -36.48 5.06
C ARG A 345 11.14 -36.40 5.87
N GLY A 346 10.58 -37.57 6.17
CA GLY A 346 9.37 -37.70 6.96
C GLY A 346 8.14 -37.09 6.31
N ASN A 347 8.15 -36.94 4.97
CA ASN A 347 6.99 -36.50 4.22
C ASN A 347 6.11 -37.72 3.85
N GLY A 348 4.81 -37.52 3.65
CA GLY A 348 3.84 -38.61 3.47
C GLY A 348 3.99 -39.41 2.18
N SER A 349 4.59 -38.85 1.13
CA SER A 349 4.78 -39.53 -0.15
C SER A 349 6.18 -40.11 -0.36
N SER A 350 6.26 -41.20 -1.14
CA SER A 350 7.52 -41.81 -1.61
C SER A 350 7.58 -41.79 -3.14
N PRO A 351 8.73 -41.47 -3.77
CA PRO A 351 9.98 -41.05 -3.13
C PRO A 351 9.88 -39.64 -2.51
N GLN A 352 10.79 -39.32 -1.59
CA GLN A 352 10.80 -38.00 -0.91
C GLN A 352 11.19 -36.85 -1.87
N CYS A 353 11.96 -37.18 -2.92
CA CYS A 353 12.41 -36.27 -3.95
C CYS A 353 12.20 -36.89 -5.33
N VAL A 354 11.57 -36.12 -6.22
CA VAL A 354 11.37 -36.43 -7.64
C VAL A 354 11.92 -35.26 -8.45
N GLY A 355 12.74 -35.55 -9.46
CA GLY A 355 13.38 -34.54 -10.31
C GLY A 355 14.70 -33.97 -9.76
N VAL A 356 14.98 -34.16 -8.46
CA VAL A 356 16.24 -33.76 -7.81
C VAL A 356 16.75 -34.83 -6.86
N VAL A 357 18.02 -34.76 -6.51
CA VAL A 357 18.67 -35.62 -5.51
C VAL A 357 18.53 -35.01 -4.12
N CYS A 358 18.15 -35.84 -3.17
CA CYS A 358 18.16 -35.47 -1.76
C CYS A 358 19.23 -36.23 -0.99
N ALA A 359 19.92 -35.50 -0.11
CA ALA A 359 20.93 -36.10 0.74
C ALA A 359 20.32 -37.25 1.57
N PRO A 360 21.02 -38.39 1.71
CA PRO A 360 20.60 -39.44 2.64
C PRO A 360 20.47 -38.85 4.04
N SER A 361 19.38 -39.22 4.72
CA SER A 361 19.13 -38.85 6.10
C SER A 361 20.19 -39.34 7.07
#